data_AF-A0A1H7YHD9-F1
#
_entry.id   AF-A0A1H7YHD9-F1
#
_cell.length_a   1.000
_cell.length_b   1.000
_cell.length_c   1.000
_cell.angle_alpha   90.00
_cell.angle_beta   90.00
_cell.angle_gamma   90.00
#
_symmetry.space_group_name_H-M   'P 1'
#
loop_
_entity.id
_entity.type
_entity.pdbx_description
1 polymer ?
#
loop_
_entity_poly.entity_id
_entity_poly.type
_entity_poly.pdbx_seq_one_letter_code
_entity_poly.pdbx_strand_id
1 'polypeptide(L)'
;MKDPHTLHISTITSDWLDKDLLMLHACFQLLTDCVEKENLFESRDWTYDSEHMNAKTEIEELYNWWKYRSQKEINREIDPIWTDNQYEFDNGMLIRLIKVRQYLWT
;
A
#
# COMPACT_ATOMS: atom_id res chain seq x y z
N MET A 1 -13.92 -0.28 18.04
CA MET A 1 -13.00 0.54 17.23
C MET A 1 -11.59 0.23 17.67
N LYS A 2 -10.69 -0.09 16.74
CA LYS A 2 -9.25 -0.08 17.04
C LYS A 2 -8.85 1.36 17.37
N ASP A 3 -7.90 1.52 18.29
CA ASP A 3 -7.36 2.83 18.66
C ASP A 3 -6.79 3.54 17.42
N PRO A 4 -7.29 4.73 17.03
CA PRO A 4 -6.79 5.45 15.87
C PRO A 4 -5.32 5.88 16.00
N HIS A 5 -4.75 5.85 17.21
CA HIS A 5 -3.34 6.15 17.45
C HIS A 5 -2.40 4.99 17.10
N THR A 6 -2.94 3.80 16.81
CA THR A 6 -2.13 2.60 16.57
C THR A 6 -2.47 1.94 15.24
N LEU A 7 -1.49 1.87 14.33
CA LEU A 7 -1.57 1.08 13.10
C LEU A 7 -0.91 -0.28 13.31
N HIS A 8 -1.66 -1.37 13.14
CA HIS A 8 -1.11 -2.71 13.18
C HIS A 8 -0.68 -3.16 11.78
N ILE A 9 0.63 -3.32 11.59
CA ILE A 9 1.23 -3.71 10.33
C ILE A 9 1.37 -5.23 10.27
N SER A 10 0.48 -5.87 9.52
CA SER A 10 0.37 -7.34 9.44
C SER A 10 1.51 -8.02 8.69
N THR A 11 2.22 -7.27 7.85
CA THR A 11 3.28 -7.75 6.97
C THR A 11 4.65 -7.80 7.63
N ILE A 12 4.83 -7.23 8.82
CA ILE A 12 6.10 -7.25 9.55
C ILE A 12 6.09 -8.40 10.54
N THR A 13 7.03 -9.33 10.36
CA THR A 13 7.19 -10.52 11.21
C THR A 13 8.47 -10.52 12.06
N SER A 14 9.37 -9.57 11.83
CA SER A 14 10.62 -9.41 12.58
C SER A 14 10.54 -8.31 13.63
N ASP A 15 11.35 -8.45 14.68
CA ASP A 15 11.48 -7.45 15.76
C ASP A 15 12.22 -6.18 15.32
N TRP A 16 12.91 -6.23 14.17
CA TRP A 16 13.67 -5.11 13.63
C TRP A 16 13.49 -5.00 12.12
N LEU A 17 13.28 -3.77 11.66
CA LEU A 17 13.09 -3.40 10.27
C LEU A 17 13.66 -1.99 10.08
N ASP A 18 14.28 -1.74 8.93
CA ASP A 18 14.73 -0.41 8.54
C ASP A 18 13.55 0.58 8.50
N LYS A 19 13.83 1.85 8.83
CA LYS A 19 12.77 2.87 8.98
C LYS A 19 12.10 3.23 7.66
N ASP A 20 12.81 3.11 6.55
CA ASP A 20 12.28 3.30 5.20
C ASP A 20 11.26 2.21 4.84
N LEU A 21 11.60 0.93 5.08
CA LEU A 21 10.71 -0.20 4.92
C LEU A 21 9.53 -0.11 5.87
N LEU A 22 9.76 0.26 7.14
CA LEU A 22 8.67 0.45 8.08
C LEU A 22 7.65 1.48 7.56
N MET A 23 8.14 2.58 6.98
CA MET A 23 7.28 3.60 6.37
C MET A 23 6.51 3.04 5.16
N LEU A 24 7.19 2.30 4.27
CA LEU A 24 6.55 1.64 3.13
C LEU A 24 5.42 0.71 3.59
N HIS A 25 5.73 -0.20 4.51
CA HIS A 25 4.77 -1.14 5.08
C HIS A 25 3.60 -0.44 5.77
N ALA A 26 3.85 0.64 6.53
CA ALA A 26 2.80 1.40 7.17
C ALA A 26 1.85 2.04 6.14
N CYS A 27 2.40 2.69 5.11
CA CYS A 27 1.58 3.32 4.07
C CYS A 27 0.73 2.31 3.30
N PHE A 28 1.30 1.16 2.94
CA PHE A 28 0.54 0.14 2.22
C PHE A 28 -0.38 -0.69 3.12
N GLN A 29 -0.13 -0.73 4.43
CA GLN A 29 -1.12 -1.25 5.39
C GLN A 29 -2.37 -0.36 5.44
N LEU A 30 -2.23 0.97 5.37
CA LEU A 30 -3.38 1.87 5.27
C LEU A 30 -4.18 1.61 3.99
N LEU A 31 -3.51 1.47 2.84
CA LEU A 31 -4.17 1.09 1.59
C LEU A 31 -4.92 -0.24 1.72
N THR A 32 -4.27 -1.25 2.28
CA THR A 32 -4.85 -2.59 2.47
C THR A 32 -6.07 -2.53 3.40
N ASP A 33 -5.99 -1.76 4.49
CA ASP A 33 -7.09 -1.57 5.43
C ASP A 33 -8.29 -0.91 4.75
N CYS A 34 -8.08 0.16 3.97
CA CYS A 34 -9.17 0.79 3.22
C CYS A 34 -9.80 -0.19 2.21
N VAL A 35 -8.99 -0.94 1.47
CA VAL A 35 -9.50 -1.88 0.47
C VAL A 35 -10.25 -3.05 1.11
N GLU A 36 -9.68 -3.71 2.12
CA GLU A 36 -10.21 -4.96 2.67
C GLU A 36 -11.18 -4.78 3.84
N LYS A 37 -10.97 -3.78 4.71
CA LYS A 37 -11.80 -3.58 5.90
C LYS A 37 -12.94 -2.61 5.65
N GLU A 38 -12.74 -1.63 4.79
CA GLU A 38 -13.72 -0.58 4.48
C GLU A 38 -14.43 -0.82 3.15
N ASN A 39 -14.11 -1.91 2.44
CA ASN A 39 -14.66 -2.29 1.14
C ASN A 39 -14.67 -1.13 0.15
N LEU A 40 -13.54 -0.40 0.06
CA LEU A 40 -13.38 0.84 -0.71
C LEU A 40 -13.97 0.79 -2.14
N PHE A 41 -13.85 -0.36 -2.81
CA PHE A 41 -14.35 -0.51 -4.19
C PHE A 41 -15.86 -0.67 -4.30
N GLU A 42 -16.54 -1.06 -3.23
CA GLU A 42 -17.98 -1.26 -3.16
C GLU A 42 -18.69 -0.10 -2.45
N SER A 43 -18.01 0.61 -1.55
CA SER A 43 -18.59 1.69 -0.73
C SER A 43 -18.76 3.02 -1.47
N ARG A 44 -18.07 3.22 -2.60
CA ARG A 44 -18.06 4.47 -3.37
C ARG A 44 -18.44 4.24 -4.84
N ASP A 45 -19.17 5.20 -5.41
CA ASP A 45 -19.37 5.25 -6.87
C ASP A 45 -18.12 5.80 -7.56
N TRP A 46 -17.37 4.89 -8.18
CA TRP A 46 -16.16 5.19 -8.93
C TRP A 46 -16.42 5.60 -10.38
N THR A 47 -17.68 5.52 -10.84
CA THR A 47 -18.07 5.81 -12.22
C THR A 47 -18.54 7.24 -12.44
N TYR A 48 -18.49 8.06 -11.39
CA TYR A 48 -18.95 9.45 -11.40
C TYR A 48 -18.19 10.34 -12.41
N ASP A 49 -16.86 10.20 -12.49
CA ASP A 49 -16.04 10.91 -13.48
C ASP A 49 -14.77 10.12 -13.84
N SER A 50 -14.06 10.59 -14.87
CA SER A 50 -12.83 9.94 -15.33
C SER A 50 -11.69 10.02 -14.31
N GLU A 51 -11.67 11.01 -13.42
CA GLU A 51 -10.64 11.12 -12.39
C GLU A 51 -10.79 10.03 -11.31
N HIS A 52 -12.02 9.76 -10.88
CA HIS A 52 -12.36 8.68 -9.96
C HIS A 52 -12.10 7.31 -10.58
N MET A 53 -12.48 7.11 -11.84
CA MET A 53 -12.18 5.85 -12.55
C MET A 53 -10.66 5.59 -12.63
N ASN A 54 -9.89 6.62 -12.97
CA ASN A 54 -8.43 6.53 -13.03
C ASN A 54 -7.83 6.27 -11.63
N ALA A 55 -8.34 6.95 -10.60
CA ALA A 55 -7.91 6.73 -9.23
C ALA A 55 -8.23 5.31 -8.75
N LYS A 56 -9.40 4.75 -9.08
CA LYS A 56 -9.75 3.37 -8.76
C LYS A 56 -8.73 2.40 -9.36
N THR A 57 -8.43 2.57 -10.65
CA THR A 57 -7.50 1.72 -11.38
C THR A 57 -6.12 1.77 -10.76
N GLU A 58 -5.64 2.98 -10.42
CA GLU A 58 -4.35 3.19 -9.76
C GLU A 58 -4.30 2.55 -8.36
N ILE A 59 -5.38 2.65 -7.58
CA ILE A 59 -5.50 2.02 -6.26
C ILE A 59 -5.49 0.49 -6.38
N GLU A 60 -6.21 -0.07 -7.35
CA GLU A 60 -6.22 -1.52 -7.64
C GLU A 60 -4.82 -2.01 -8.03
N GLU A 61 -4.13 -1.29 -8.91
CA GLU A 61 -2.76 -1.62 -9.31
C GLU A 61 -1.78 -1.60 -8.12
N LEU A 62 -1.83 -0.55 -7.30
CA LEU A 62 -0.98 -0.39 -6.12
C LEU A 62 -1.24 -1.48 -5.08
N TYR A 63 -2.51 -1.83 -4.87
CA TYR A 63 -2.90 -2.89 -3.95
C TYR A 63 -2.44 -4.27 -4.45
N ASN A 64 -2.63 -4.58 -5.72
CA ASN A 64 -2.17 -5.83 -6.32
C ASN A 64 -0.65 -5.93 -6.30
N TRP A 65 0.04 -4.83 -6.60
CA TRP A 65 1.50 -4.75 -6.46
C TRP A 65 1.94 -5.04 -5.02
N TRP A 66 1.30 -4.44 -4.03
CA TRP A 66 1.66 -4.64 -2.63
C TRP A 66 1.47 -6.09 -2.18
N LYS A 67 0.38 -6.74 -2.59
CA LYS A 67 0.15 -8.16 -2.33
C LYS A 67 1.24 -9.04 -2.95
N TYR A 68 1.63 -8.74 -4.18
CA TYR A 68 2.71 -9.46 -4.86
C TYR A 68 4.07 -9.24 -4.18
N ARG A 69 4.40 -7.99 -3.88
CA ARG A 69 5.67 -7.60 -3.24
C ARG A 69 5.78 -8.18 -1.83
N SER A 70 4.76 -8.05 -1.00
CA SER A 70 4.75 -8.62 0.36
C SER A 70 4.91 -10.15 0.35
N GLN A 71 4.30 -10.84 -0.61
CA GLN A 71 4.51 -12.28 -0.78
C GLN A 71 5.96 -12.62 -1.17
N LYS A 72 6.56 -11.85 -2.08
CA LYS A 72 7.97 -12.03 -2.46
C LYS A 72 8.92 -11.80 -1.29
N GLU A 73 8.62 -10.84 -0.42
CA GLU A 73 9.42 -10.57 0.78
C GLU A 73 9.41 -11.78 1.71
N ILE A 74 8.24 -12.36 1.96
CA ILE A 74 8.08 -13.57 2.78
C ILE A 74 8.88 -14.72 2.18
N ASN A 75 8.87 -14.85 0.85
CA ASN A 75 9.64 -15.86 0.13
C ASN A 75 11.14 -15.56 0.05
N ARG A 76 11.59 -14.38 0.52
CA ARG A 76 12.98 -13.88 0.40
C ARG A 76 13.44 -13.77 -1.07
N GLU A 77 12.51 -13.44 -1.95
CA GLU A 77 12.70 -13.23 -3.40
C GLU A 77 12.81 -11.74 -3.78
N ILE A 78 13.02 -10.88 -2.78
CA ILE A 78 13.23 -9.45 -2.99
C ILE A 78 14.73 -9.18 -3.05
N ASP A 79 15.15 -8.43 -4.06
CA ASP A 79 16.52 -7.95 -4.14
C ASP A 79 16.81 -7.09 -2.89
N PRO A 80 18.01 -7.20 -2.29
CA PRO A 80 18.32 -6.43 -1.11
C PRO A 80 18.10 -4.92 -1.31
N ILE A 81 17.67 -4.23 -0.26
CA ILE A 81 17.31 -2.80 -0.27
C ILE A 81 18.45 -1.92 -0.81
N TRP A 82 19.70 -2.36 -0.65
CA TRP A 82 20.89 -1.66 -1.17
C TRP A 82 21.10 -1.81 -2.68
N THR A 83 20.19 -2.49 -3.40
CA THR A 83 20.16 -2.49 -4.86
C THR A 83 19.28 -1.35 -5.35
N ASP A 84 19.83 -0.50 -6.22
CA ASP A 84 19.12 0.69 -6.72
C ASP A 84 17.76 0.33 -7.35
N ASN A 85 17.66 -0.85 -7.99
CA ASN A 85 16.45 -1.30 -8.67
C ASN A 85 15.24 -1.45 -7.75
N GLN A 86 15.39 -2.11 -6.60
CA GLN A 86 14.25 -2.36 -5.70
C GLN A 86 13.87 -1.09 -4.94
N TYR A 87 14.88 -0.34 -4.46
CA TYR A 87 14.65 0.88 -3.72
C TYR A 87 13.95 1.95 -4.57
N GLU A 88 14.41 2.18 -5.80
CA GLU A 88 13.78 3.14 -6.71
C GLU A 88 12.34 2.75 -7.06
N PHE A 89 12.09 1.44 -7.23
CA PHE A 89 10.76 0.94 -7.55
C PHE A 89 9.80 1.09 -6.36
N ASP A 90 10.21 0.71 -5.16
CA ASP A 90 9.42 0.86 -3.93
C ASP A 90 9.10 2.35 -3.67
N ASN A 91 10.09 3.23 -3.86
CA ASN A 91 9.90 4.68 -3.76
C ASN A 91 8.90 5.20 -4.81
N GLY A 92 8.98 4.71 -6.05
CA GLY A 92 8.01 5.03 -7.10
C GLY A 92 6.58 4.65 -6.72
N MET A 93 6.38 3.47 -6.14
CA MET A 93 5.06 3.00 -5.70
C MET A 93 4.54 3.81 -4.51
N LEU A 94 5.42 4.19 -3.58
CA LEU A 94 5.04 5.07 -2.48
C LEU A 94 4.59 6.44 -2.99
N ILE A 95 5.30 7.05 -3.95
CA ILE A 95 4.91 8.32 -4.56
C ILE A 95 3.54 8.21 -5.25
N ARG A 96 3.30 7.12 -5.99
CA ARG A 96 2.01 6.83 -6.63
C ARG A 96 0.88 6.79 -5.59
N LEU A 97 1.08 6.06 -4.48
CA LEU A 97 0.12 6.00 -3.37
C LEU A 97 -0.18 7.38 -2.77
N ILE A 98 0.85 8.20 -2.54
CA ILE A 98 0.66 9.56 -2.00
C ILE A 98 -0.17 10.43 -2.94
N LYS A 99 -0.06 10.27 -4.26
CA LYS A 99 -0.86 11.02 -5.24
C LYS A 99 -2.35 10.65 -5.20
N VAL A 100 -2.68 9.39 -4.89
CA VAL A 100 -4.07 8.93 -4.81
C VAL A 100 -4.66 8.92 -3.41
N ARG A 101 -3.88 9.31 -2.38
CA ARG A 101 -4.33 9.30 -0.98
C ARG A 101 -5.64 10.04 -0.72
N GLN A 102 -5.93 11.08 -1.53
CA GLN A 102 -7.17 11.86 -1.42
C GLN A 102 -8.42 11.06 -1.81
N TYR A 103 -8.28 9.84 -2.30
CA TYR A 103 -9.39 8.95 -2.64
C TYR A 103 -9.52 7.79 -1.65
N LEU A 104 -8.64 7.71 -0.64
CA LEU A 104 -8.59 6.66 0.39
C LEU A 104 -9.43 7.00 1.64
N TRP A 105 -10.34 7.97 1.56
CA TRP A 105 -11.30 8.24 2.62
C TRP A 105 -12.64 7.57 2.29
N THR A 106 -13.26 6.99 3.31
CA THR A 106 -14.63 6.48 3.29
C THR A 106 -15.55 7.34 4.14
#